data_AF-A0A1B2Z2B7-F1
#
_entry.id   AF-A0A1B2Z2B7-F1
#
_cell.length_a   1.000
_cell.length_b   1.000
_cell.length_c   1.000
_cell.angle_alpha   90.00
_cell.angle_beta   90.00
_cell.angle_gamma   90.00
#
_symmetry.space_group_name_H-M   'P 1'
#
loop_
_entity.id
_entity.type
_entity.pdbx_description
1 polymer ?
#
loop_
_entity_poly.entity_id
_entity_poly.type
_entity_poly.pdbx_seq_one_letter_code
_entity_poly.pdbx_strand_id
1 'polypeptide(L)'
;MHLKSKKITKTHNIKDNKEWFFSGALSLFTVFAMITLIHVAMYSIEPSIDFIKQIKLFWTYEEMGMQQGYLLIPLVVFAAYSQYRMDFLMMRKDRVAELNIEWKKHLRALLVIIGFTGIVIGLSQFIVLAEIVYVLGIVGLIAAYNLLVGEK
;
A
#
# COMPACT_ATOMS: atom_id res chain seq x y z
N MET A 1 8.81 -5.06 0.70
CA MET A 1 9.79 -5.12 1.81
C MET A 1 10.66 -6.38 1.84
N HIS A 2 10.14 -7.56 1.47
CA HIS A 2 10.92 -8.81 1.46
C HIS A 2 12.25 -8.73 0.65
N LEU A 3 12.19 -8.23 -0.60
CA LEU A 3 13.39 -8.10 -1.47
C LEU A 3 14.43 -7.12 -0.90
N LYS A 4 13.99 -5.96 -0.40
CA LYS A 4 14.86 -4.98 0.28
C LYS A 4 15.56 -5.62 1.48
N SER A 5 14.79 -6.28 2.34
CA SER A 5 15.31 -6.93 3.55
C SER A 5 16.39 -7.97 3.24
N LYS A 6 16.13 -8.86 2.26
CA LYS A 6 17.09 -9.90 1.84
C LYS A 6 18.40 -9.30 1.32
N LYS A 7 18.35 -8.12 0.68
CA LYS A 7 19.54 -7.43 0.19
C LYS A 7 20.32 -6.79 1.32
N ILE A 8 19.65 -6.11 2.27
CA ILE A 8 20.28 -5.47 3.44
C ILE A 8 20.98 -6.52 4.32
N THR A 9 20.31 -7.64 4.62
CA THR A 9 20.90 -8.71 5.45
C THR A 9 22.10 -9.36 4.79
N LYS A 10 22.06 -9.56 3.47
CA LYS A 10 23.21 -10.05 2.70
C LYS A 10 24.38 -9.06 2.70
N THR A 11 24.12 -7.76 2.54
CA THR A 11 25.16 -6.73 2.50
C THR A 11 25.83 -6.52 3.87
N HIS A 12 25.06 -6.59 4.96
CA HIS A 12 25.56 -6.39 6.34
C HIS A 12 25.95 -7.69 7.05
N ASN A 13 25.87 -8.85 6.37
CA ASN A 13 26.16 -10.18 6.93
C ASN A 13 25.44 -10.47 8.26
N ILE A 14 24.20 -10.01 8.39
CA ILE A 14 23.39 -10.18 9.61
C ILE A 14 22.86 -11.62 9.63
N LYS A 15 23.19 -12.39 10.68
CA LYS A 15 22.62 -13.73 10.89
C LYS A 15 21.14 -13.62 11.25
N ASP A 16 20.39 -14.59 10.73
CA ASP A 16 18.94 -14.75 10.77
C ASP A 16 18.25 -14.03 11.94
N ASN A 17 17.51 -12.96 11.61
CA ASN A 17 16.87 -12.10 12.60
C ASN A 17 15.38 -12.49 12.74
N LYS A 18 15.00 -13.07 13.89
CA LYS A 18 13.60 -13.36 14.24
C LYS A 18 12.69 -12.11 14.12
N GLU A 19 13.23 -10.90 14.33
CA GLU A 19 12.50 -9.65 14.17
C GLU A 19 12.04 -9.40 12.73
N TRP A 20 12.77 -9.90 11.73
CA TRP A 20 12.37 -9.80 10.33
C TRP A 20 11.11 -10.62 10.06
N PHE A 21 11.05 -11.84 10.59
CA PHE A 21 9.88 -12.71 10.46
C PHE A 21 8.66 -12.09 11.16
N PHE A 22 8.84 -11.59 12.39
CA PHE A 22 7.77 -10.91 13.13
C PHE A 22 7.29 -9.64 12.42
N SER A 23 8.21 -8.81 11.90
CA SER A 23 7.86 -7.60 11.15
C SER A 23 7.15 -7.93 9.83
N GLY A 24 7.54 -9.03 9.17
CA GLY A 24 6.86 -9.55 7.99
C GLY A 24 5.43 -10.00 8.30
N ALA A 25 5.25 -10.80 9.37
CA ALA A 25 3.93 -11.24 9.81
C ALA A 25 3.04 -10.06 10.23
N LEU A 26 3.59 -9.11 11.00
CA LEU A 26 2.89 -7.89 11.38
C LEU A 26 2.48 -7.08 10.15
N SER A 27 3.38 -6.87 9.18
CA SER A 27 3.02 -6.16 7.95
C SER A 27 1.95 -6.88 7.15
N LEU A 28 1.97 -8.21 7.09
CA LEU A 28 0.95 -8.99 6.40
C LEU A 28 -0.40 -8.79 7.09
N PHE A 29 -0.43 -8.92 8.43
CA PHE A 29 -1.62 -8.66 9.24
C PHE A 29 -2.14 -7.23 9.03
N THR A 30 -1.26 -6.22 9.05
CA THR A 30 -1.64 -4.82 8.82
C THR A 30 -2.22 -4.61 7.42
N VAL A 31 -1.68 -5.27 6.39
CA VAL A 31 -2.25 -5.21 5.02
C VAL A 31 -3.64 -5.84 4.97
N PHE A 32 -3.83 -7.01 5.60
CA PHE A 32 -5.16 -7.63 5.67
C PHE A 32 -6.15 -6.74 6.42
N ALA A 33 -5.77 -6.21 7.58
CA ALA A 33 -6.59 -5.28 8.34
C ALA A 33 -6.96 -4.02 7.52
N MET A 34 -6.00 -3.46 6.78
CA MET A 34 -6.22 -2.34 5.87
C MET A 34 -7.23 -2.67 4.77
N ILE A 35 -7.07 -3.82 4.11
CA ILE A 35 -8.01 -4.27 3.06
C ILE A 35 -9.41 -4.45 3.65
N THR A 36 -9.54 -5.12 4.79
CA THR A 36 -10.84 -5.30 5.46
C THR A 36 -11.48 -3.96 5.82
N LEU A 37 -10.72 -3.02 6.38
CA LEU A 37 -11.24 -1.69 6.71
C LEU A 37 -11.72 -0.92 5.46
N ILE A 38 -11.01 -1.03 4.33
CA ILE A 38 -11.45 -0.43 3.08
C ILE A 38 -12.78 -1.03 2.63
N HIS A 39 -12.97 -2.34 2.74
CA HIS A 39 -14.25 -2.98 2.41
C HIS A 39 -15.36 -2.52 3.34
N VAL A 40 -15.09 -2.39 4.64
CA VAL A 40 -16.03 -1.84 5.62
C VAL A 40 -16.38 -0.37 5.29
N ALA A 41 -15.40 0.44 4.90
CA ALA A 41 -15.62 1.81 4.47
C ALA A 41 -16.52 1.90 3.24
N MET A 42 -16.29 1.05 2.24
CA MET A 42 -17.12 1.00 1.05
C MET A 42 -18.54 0.53 1.35
N TYR A 43 -18.70 -0.48 2.21
CA TYR A 43 -20.02 -0.90 2.65
C TYR A 43 -20.76 0.19 3.46
N SER A 44 -20.02 0.99 4.25
CA SER A 44 -20.61 2.13 4.96
C SER A 44 -21.09 3.24 4.03
N ILE A 45 -20.43 3.43 2.88
CA ILE A 45 -20.76 4.49 1.91
C ILE A 45 -21.87 4.01 0.97
N GLU A 46 -21.79 2.77 0.50
CA GLU A 46 -22.77 2.15 -0.38
C GLU A 46 -23.17 0.76 0.17
N PRO A 47 -24.19 0.67 1.03
CA PRO A 47 -24.61 -0.59 1.64
C PRO A 47 -25.11 -1.66 0.65
N SER A 48 -25.46 -1.26 -0.57
CA SER A 48 -25.91 -2.14 -1.65
C SER A 48 -24.78 -2.76 -2.48
N ILE A 49 -23.51 -2.50 -2.13
CA ILE A 49 -22.38 -2.95 -2.93
C ILE A 49 -22.24 -4.48 -2.93
N ASP A 50 -22.22 -5.08 -4.12
CA ASP A 50 -21.83 -6.46 -4.34
C ASP A 50 -20.35 -6.51 -4.71
N PHE A 51 -19.48 -6.79 -3.73
CA PHE A 51 -18.04 -6.81 -3.92
C PHE A 51 -17.58 -7.82 -4.98
N ILE A 52 -18.21 -8.99 -5.06
CA ILE A 52 -17.80 -10.03 -6.02
C ILE A 52 -18.12 -9.57 -7.44
N LYS A 53 -19.31 -8.98 -7.63
CA LYS A 53 -19.69 -8.39 -8.91
C LYS A 53 -18.76 -7.24 -9.30
N GLN A 54 -18.43 -6.36 -8.37
CA GLN A 54 -17.54 -5.22 -8.63
C GLN A 54 -16.11 -5.66 -8.99
N ILE A 55 -15.55 -6.64 -8.28
CA ILE A 55 -14.22 -7.21 -8.60
C ILE A 55 -14.22 -7.82 -10.00
N LYS A 56 -15.27 -8.58 -10.34
CA LYS A 56 -15.41 -9.17 -11.67
C LYS A 56 -15.51 -8.09 -12.74
N LEU A 57 -16.36 -7.09 -12.53
CA LEU A 57 -16.52 -5.96 -13.44
C LEU A 57 -15.20 -5.22 -13.66
N PHE A 58 -14.47 -4.91 -12.59
CA PHE A 58 -13.15 -4.28 -12.68
C PHE A 58 -12.15 -5.11 -13.47
N TRP A 59 -12.11 -6.42 -13.26
CA TRP A 59 -11.15 -7.28 -13.96
C TRP A 59 -11.45 -7.42 -15.45
N THR A 60 -12.74 -7.57 -15.79
CA THR A 60 -13.20 -7.77 -17.16
C THR A 60 -13.52 -6.48 -17.90
N TYR A 61 -13.38 -5.32 -17.24
CA TYR A 61 -13.64 -4.03 -17.86
C TYR A 61 -12.74 -3.89 -19.08
N GLU A 62 -13.31 -3.61 -20.25
CA GLU A 62 -12.53 -3.48 -21.47
C GLU A 62 -12.06 -2.05 -21.64
N GLU A 63 -10.75 -1.85 -21.51
CA GLU A 63 -10.09 -0.60 -21.85
C GLU A 63 -9.24 -0.81 -23.10
N MET A 64 -9.44 0.03 -24.12
CA MET A 64 -8.67 -0.01 -25.36
C MET A 64 -8.70 -1.39 -26.07
N GLY A 65 -9.82 -2.11 -25.97
CA GLY A 65 -10.01 -3.42 -26.60
C GLY A 65 -9.34 -4.59 -25.87
N MET A 66 -8.84 -4.39 -24.66
CA MET A 66 -8.30 -5.45 -23.80
C MET A 66 -8.93 -5.39 -22.40
N GLN A 67 -9.08 -6.54 -21.75
CA GLN A 67 -9.54 -6.54 -20.35
C GLN A 67 -8.49 -5.90 -19.46
N GLN A 68 -8.92 -4.92 -18.66
CA GLN A 68 -8.12 -4.06 -17.81
C GLN A 68 -7.23 -4.88 -16.86
N GLY A 69 -7.72 -6.02 -16.36
CA GLY A 69 -6.95 -6.93 -15.51
C GLY A 69 -5.64 -7.41 -16.15
N TYR A 70 -5.63 -7.71 -17.46
CA TYR A 70 -4.42 -8.15 -18.15
C TYR A 70 -3.37 -7.04 -18.28
N LEU A 71 -3.79 -5.78 -18.37
CA LEU A 71 -2.89 -4.64 -18.46
C LEU A 71 -2.40 -4.19 -17.08
N LEU A 72 -3.30 -4.15 -16.10
CA LEU A 72 -3.01 -3.64 -14.77
C LEU A 72 -2.00 -4.51 -14.00
N ILE A 73 -2.14 -5.83 -14.01
CA ILE A 73 -1.25 -6.69 -13.19
C ILE A 73 0.21 -6.55 -13.64
N PRO A 74 0.57 -6.70 -14.93
CA PRO A 74 1.94 -6.52 -15.36
C PRO A 74 2.43 -5.10 -15.09
N LEU A 75 1.59 -4.09 -15.29
CA LEU A 75 1.95 -2.70 -15.07
C LEU A 75 2.26 -2.41 -13.60
N VAL A 76 1.43 -2.89 -12.66
CA VAL A 76 1.66 -2.73 -11.22
C VAL A 76 2.93 -3.45 -10.78
N VAL A 77 3.14 -4.68 -11.26
CA VAL A 77 4.38 -5.44 -10.98
C VAL A 77 5.60 -4.74 -11.54
N PHE A 78 5.54 -4.27 -12.79
CA PHE A 78 6.61 -3.54 -13.44
C PHE A 78 6.92 -2.22 -12.72
N ALA A 79 5.89 -1.44 -12.37
CA ALA A 79 6.04 -0.20 -11.62
C ALA A 79 6.69 -0.44 -10.26
N ALA A 80 6.22 -1.44 -9.50
CA ALA A 80 6.80 -1.80 -8.21
C ALA A 80 8.27 -2.26 -8.34
N TYR A 81 8.59 -3.03 -9.38
CA TYR A 81 9.95 -3.46 -9.66
C TYR A 81 10.85 -2.28 -10.07
N SER A 82 10.36 -1.41 -10.94
CA SER A 82 11.06 -0.20 -11.39
C SER A 82 11.38 0.71 -10.20
N GLN A 83 10.40 0.96 -9.33
CA GLN A 83 10.58 1.74 -8.11
C GLN A 83 11.61 1.09 -7.17
N TYR A 84 11.55 -0.24 -6.98
CA TYR A 84 12.57 -0.95 -6.19
C TYR A 84 13.97 -0.77 -6.79
N ARG A 85 14.11 -0.84 -8.11
CA ARG A 85 15.41 -0.66 -8.76
C ARG A 85 15.93 0.78 -8.60
N MET A 86 15.11 1.78 -8.89
CA MET A 86 15.49 3.19 -8.83
C MET A 86 15.80 3.63 -7.40
N ASP A 87 14.89 3.39 -6.48
CA ASP A 87 14.96 3.97 -5.13
C ASP A 87 15.93 3.24 -4.22
N PHE A 88 16.21 1.95 -4.49
CA PHE A 88 16.95 1.10 -3.57
C PHE A 88 18.24 0.52 -4.19
N LEU A 89 18.17 -0.08 -5.39
CA LEU A 89 19.35 -0.70 -6.00
C LEU A 89 20.33 0.30 -6.59
N MET A 90 19.84 1.27 -7.39
CA MET A 90 20.70 2.25 -8.06
C MET A 90 21.38 3.19 -7.07
N MET A 91 20.65 3.61 -6.03
CA MET A 91 21.18 4.44 -4.95
C MET A 91 22.06 3.67 -3.94
N ARG A 92 22.25 2.35 -4.11
CA ARG A 92 23.01 1.49 -3.16
C ARG A 92 22.58 1.68 -1.70
N LYS A 93 21.27 1.90 -1.48
CA LYS A 93 20.73 2.09 -0.12
C LYS A 93 20.97 0.88 0.77
N ASP A 94 21.23 -0.29 0.20
CA ASP A 94 21.60 -1.51 0.91
C ASP A 94 22.85 -1.39 1.79
N ARG A 95 23.73 -0.40 1.55
CA ARG A 95 24.98 -0.18 2.32
C ARG A 95 24.81 0.69 3.56
N VAL A 96 23.74 1.49 3.62
CA VAL A 96 23.52 2.51 4.66
C VAL A 96 22.18 2.31 5.36
N ALA A 97 21.23 1.65 4.71
CA ALA A 97 19.91 1.43 5.27
C ALA A 97 19.94 0.39 6.39
N GLU A 98 19.40 0.79 7.54
CA GLU A 98 19.13 -0.12 8.65
C GLU A 98 17.79 -0.83 8.43
N LEU A 99 17.80 -2.15 8.60
CA LEU A 99 16.62 -2.99 8.40
C LEU A 99 15.43 -2.52 9.28
N ASN A 100 15.69 -2.21 10.55
CA ASN A 100 14.66 -1.82 11.51
C ASN A 100 14.03 -0.45 11.17
N ILE A 101 14.81 0.48 10.62
CA ILE A 101 14.30 1.78 10.19
C ILE A 101 13.39 1.61 8.96
N GLU A 102 13.80 0.82 7.97
CA GLU A 102 13.00 0.56 6.78
C GLU A 102 11.67 -0.14 7.09
N TRP A 103 11.66 -1.11 8.01
CA TRP A 103 10.43 -1.75 8.47
C TRP A 103 9.52 -0.80 9.24
N LYS A 104 10.06 0.05 10.12
CA LYS A 104 9.26 1.07 10.82
C LYS A 104 8.66 2.09 9.86
N LYS A 105 9.41 2.55 8.85
CA LYS A 105 8.90 3.45 7.80
C LYS A 105 7.75 2.80 7.03
N HIS A 106 7.88 1.52 6.65
CA HIS A 106 6.83 0.74 5.99
C HIS A 106 5.56 0.60 6.84
N LEU A 107 5.71 0.14 8.08
CA LEU A 107 4.58 -0.06 8.99
C LEU A 107 3.89 1.26 9.33
N ARG A 108 4.64 2.35 9.52
CA ARG A 108 4.07 3.69 9.74
C ARG A 108 3.20 4.11 8.56
N ALA A 109 3.66 3.90 7.32
CA ALA A 109 2.86 4.23 6.14
C ALA A 109 1.54 3.45 6.10
N LEU A 110 1.57 2.14 6.40
CA LEU A 110 0.36 1.32 6.49
C LEU A 110 -0.59 1.78 7.60
N LEU A 111 -0.05 2.16 8.77
CA LEU A 111 -0.86 2.68 9.88
C LEU A 111 -1.50 4.03 9.56
N VAL A 112 -0.81 4.90 8.81
CA VAL A 112 -1.37 6.18 8.34
C VAL A 112 -2.56 5.93 7.41
N ILE A 113 -2.45 4.98 6.49
CA ILE A 113 -3.56 4.59 5.61
C ILE A 113 -4.73 4.05 6.43
N ILE A 114 -4.49 3.15 7.38
CA ILE A 114 -5.52 2.62 8.28
C ILE A 114 -6.21 3.75 9.06
N GLY A 115 -5.43 4.67 9.63
CA GLY A 115 -5.97 5.82 10.37
C GLY A 115 -6.84 6.70 9.49
N PHE A 116 -6.40 6.99 8.26
CA PHE A 116 -7.20 7.76 7.31
C PHE A 116 -8.50 7.02 6.92
N THR A 117 -8.43 5.73 6.62
CA THR A 117 -9.63 4.93 6.33
C THR A 117 -10.60 4.94 7.51
N GLY A 118 -10.10 4.88 8.75
CA GLY A 118 -10.92 5.03 9.96
C GLY A 118 -11.63 6.38 10.05
N ILE A 119 -10.94 7.47 9.70
CA ILE A 119 -11.53 8.81 9.62
C ILE A 119 -12.62 8.86 8.55
N VAL A 120 -12.38 8.26 7.37
CA VAL A 120 -13.37 8.19 6.28
C VAL A 120 -14.62 7.43 6.73
N ILE A 121 -14.46 6.29 7.39
CA ILE A 121 -15.60 5.52 7.97
C ILE A 121 -16.36 6.38 8.99
N GLY A 122 -15.65 7.10 9.86
CA GLY A 122 -16.29 7.98 10.84
C GLY A 122 -17.09 9.10 10.17
N LEU A 123 -16.53 9.74 9.14
CA LEU A 123 -17.18 10.82 8.40
C LEU A 123 -18.38 10.33 7.58
N SER A 124 -18.30 9.14 6.98
CA SER A 124 -19.39 8.58 6.17
C SER A 124 -20.66 8.31 6.97
N GLN A 125 -20.57 8.18 8.29
CA GLN A 125 -21.75 8.07 9.18
C GLN A 125 -22.54 9.38 9.29
N PHE A 126 -21.90 10.53 9.05
CA PHE A 126 -22.53 11.84 9.16
C PHE A 126 -22.91 12.41 7.80
N ILE A 127 -22.00 12.31 6.82
CA ILE A 127 -22.17 12.89 5.48
C ILE A 127 -21.55 11.94 4.45
N VAL A 128 -22.34 11.53 3.46
CA VAL A 128 -21.85 10.80 2.30
C VAL A 128 -21.39 11.81 1.26
N LEU A 129 -20.07 11.96 1.12
CA LEU A 129 -19.46 12.85 0.12
C LEU A 129 -19.48 12.19 -1.27
N ALA A 130 -19.36 13.02 -2.32
CA ALA A 130 -19.19 12.51 -3.68
C ALA A 130 -17.87 11.75 -3.82
N GLU A 131 -17.85 10.69 -4.64
CA GLU A 131 -16.70 9.80 -4.84
C GLU A 131 -15.38 10.54 -5.11
N ILE A 132 -15.44 11.59 -5.93
CA ILE A 132 -14.28 12.41 -6.30
C ILE A 132 -13.58 13.03 -5.09
N VAL A 133 -14.31 13.37 -4.03
CA VAL A 133 -13.76 13.97 -2.81
C VAL A 133 -12.88 12.95 -2.07
N TYR A 134 -13.31 11.68 -2.03
CA TYR A 134 -12.50 10.62 -1.43
C TYR A 134 -11.24 10.36 -2.25
N VAL A 135 -11.34 10.32 -3.58
CA VAL A 135 -10.17 10.13 -4.46
C VAL A 135 -9.15 11.26 -4.28
N LEU A 136 -9.59 12.51 -4.34
CA LEU A 136 -8.73 13.67 -4.14
C LEU A 136 -8.14 13.72 -2.72
N GLY A 137 -8.93 13.32 -1.72
CA GLY A 137 -8.47 13.21 -0.33
C GLY A 137 -7.34 12.19 -0.17
N ILE A 138 -7.47 11.00 -0.77
CA ILE A 138 -6.44 9.96 -0.75
C ILE A 138 -5.16 10.45 -1.46
N VAL A 139 -5.31 10.97 -2.68
CA VAL A 139 -4.15 11.45 -3.47
C VAL A 139 -3.45 12.59 -2.75
N GLY A 140 -4.21 13.56 -2.23
CA GLY A 140 -3.69 14.69 -1.47
C GLY A 140 -2.97 14.24 -0.19
N LEU A 141 -3.52 13.29 0.54
CA LEU A 141 -2.89 12.75 1.74
C LEU A 141 -1.61 11.98 1.44
N ILE A 142 -1.59 11.17 0.37
CA ILE A 142 -0.37 10.45 -0.05
C ILE A 142 0.69 11.46 -0.50
N ALA A 143 0.32 12.46 -1.28
CA ALA A 143 1.23 13.52 -1.70
C ALA A 143 1.79 14.29 -0.49
N ALA A 144 0.94 14.68 0.45
CA ALA A 144 1.35 15.34 1.69
C ALA A 144 2.26 14.44 2.54
N TYR A 145 1.94 13.16 2.69
CA TYR A 145 2.78 12.21 3.42
C TYR A 145 4.16 12.07 2.77
N ASN A 146 4.21 11.95 1.45
CA ASN A 146 5.47 11.87 0.71
C ASN A 146 6.29 13.16 0.81
N LEU A 147 5.66 14.34 0.80
CA LEU A 147 6.36 15.61 0.97
C LEU A 147 6.89 15.79 2.40
N LEU A 148 6.09 15.45 3.42
CA LEU A 148 6.44 15.67 4.82
C LEU A 148 7.39 14.59 5.38
N VAL A 149 7.31 13.36 4.89
CA VAL A 149 8.01 12.19 5.42
C VAL A 149 9.01 11.60 4.43
N GLY A 150 8.83 11.81 3.12
CA GLY A 150 9.62 11.20 2.05
C GLY A 150 10.99 11.82 1.78
N GLU A 151 11.33 12.98 2.37
CA GLU A 151 12.62 13.67 2.16
C GLU A 151 13.56 13.72 3.37
N LYS A 152 13.60 12.68 4.22
CA LYS A 152 14.72 12.46 5.16
C LYS A 152 15.21 11.01 5.21
#